data_AF-A0A7J0FG80-F1
#
_entry.id   AF-A0A7J0FG80-F1
#
_cell.length_a   1.000
_cell.length_b   1.000
_cell.length_c   1.000
_cell.angle_alpha   90.00
_cell.angle_beta   90.00
_cell.angle_gamma   90.00
#
_symmetry.space_group_name_H-M   'P 1'
#
loop_
_entity.id
_entity.type
_entity.pdbx_description
1 polymer ?
#
loop_
_entity_poly.entity_id
_entity_poly.type
_entity_poly.pdbx_seq_one_letter_code
_entity_poly.pdbx_strand_id
1 'polypeptide(L)'
;MYICNPCTGKYVKIPPPVSMADQPGDIVVGFGLVPVTHKYKVIAIVDCPETSMFNPLQQKGFVYTLGDASWRFKDNESILSIGKSASKAFVNGALHWVSNCASKLIVSFNIASELFGVVPHPQLQLGRGSFSSRVFERQLSILNTSFDARIEIGS
;
A
#
# COMPACT_ATOMS: atom_id res chain seq x y z
N MET A 1 -4.23 -11.68 11.06
CA MET A 1 -4.79 -11.27 9.75
C MET A 1 -5.37 -12.51 9.07
N TYR A 2 -6.42 -12.38 8.25
CA TYR A 2 -7.00 -13.51 7.51
C TYR A 2 -7.07 -13.18 6.02
N ILE A 3 -6.72 -14.14 5.16
CA ILE A 3 -7.12 -14.12 3.75
C ILE A 3 -8.35 -15.00 3.64
N CYS A 4 -9.43 -14.48 3.04
CA CYS A 4 -10.64 -15.24 2.76
C CYS A 4 -10.85 -15.31 1.24
N ASN A 5 -11.21 -16.50 0.75
CA ASN A 5 -11.82 -16.68 -0.56
C ASN A 5 -13.34 -16.70 -0.37
N PRO A 6 -14.05 -15.60 -0.68
CA PRO A 6 -15.49 -15.50 -0.46
C PRO A 6 -16.30 -16.47 -1.35
N CYS A 7 -15.78 -16.84 -2.53
CA CYS A 7 -16.46 -17.75 -3.44
C CYS A 7 -16.46 -19.20 -2.93
N THR A 8 -15.41 -19.60 -2.19
CA THR A 8 -15.28 -20.98 -1.68
C THR A 8 -15.48 -21.08 -0.17
N GLY A 9 -15.62 -19.96 0.54
CA GLY A 9 -15.66 -19.90 2.01
C GLY A 9 -14.36 -20.33 2.71
N LYS A 10 -13.27 -20.53 1.96
CA LYS A 10 -11.98 -20.98 2.53
C LYS A 10 -11.23 -19.77 3.05
N TYR A 11 -10.54 -19.91 4.17
CA TYR A 11 -9.69 -18.85 4.70
C TYR A 11 -8.38 -19.41 5.22
N VAL A 12 -7.37 -18.54 5.29
CA VAL A 12 -6.06 -18.82 5.88
C VAL A 12 -5.73 -17.72 6.88
N LYS A 13 -5.32 -18.12 8.08
CA LYS A 13 -4.79 -17.20 9.09
C LYS A 13 -3.32 -16.94 8.82
N ILE A 14 -2.95 -15.67 8.79
CA ILE A 14 -1.56 -15.22 8.66
C ILE A 14 -1.09 -14.70 10.03
N PRO A 15 0.15 -15.02 10.46
CA PRO A 15 0.74 -14.38 11.63
C PRO A 15 0.77 -12.85 11.47
N PRO A 16 0.78 -12.09 12.58
CA PRO A 16 1.00 -10.64 12.49
C PRO A 16 2.41 -10.33 11.96
N PRO A 17 2.61 -9.23 11.20
CA PRO A 17 3.93 -8.86 10.67
C PRO A 17 4.90 -8.39 11.76
N VAL A 18 4.38 -7.87 12.88
CA VAL A 18 5.15 -7.40 14.05
C VAL A 18 4.44 -7.82 15.34
N SER A 19 5.13 -7.74 16.49
CA SER A 19 4.52 -8.05 17.78
C SER A 19 3.58 -6.95 18.24
N MET A 20 2.47 -7.29 18.90
CA MET A 20 1.62 -6.30 19.55
C MET A 20 2.32 -5.64 20.75
N ALA A 21 3.33 -6.30 21.32
CA ALA A 21 4.18 -5.71 22.36
C ALA A 21 4.98 -4.50 21.86
N ASP A 22 5.25 -4.45 20.55
CA ASP A 22 5.93 -3.33 19.90
C ASP A 22 5.01 -2.13 19.67
N GLN A 23 3.75 -2.19 20.14
CA GLN A 23 2.73 -1.14 20.02
C GLN A 23 2.66 -0.52 18.61
N PRO A 24 2.45 -1.33 17.55
CA PRO A 24 2.36 -0.82 16.21
C PRO A 24 1.17 0.13 16.05
N GLY A 25 1.35 1.17 15.24
CA GLY A 25 0.31 2.08 14.78
C GLY A 25 -0.52 1.50 13.64
N ASP A 26 -0.80 2.32 12.64
CA ASP A 26 -1.62 1.91 11.50
C ASP A 26 -0.92 0.85 10.64
N ILE A 27 -1.73 -0.07 10.10
CA ILE A 27 -1.27 -1.11 9.17
C ILE A 27 -2.01 -0.97 7.84
N VAL A 28 -1.23 -0.86 6.76
CA VAL A 28 -1.72 -0.89 5.39
C VAL A 28 -1.41 -2.24 4.77
N VAL A 29 -2.41 -2.85 4.14
CA VAL A 29 -2.26 -4.17 3.53
C VAL A 29 -2.58 -4.13 2.03
N GLY A 30 -1.72 -4.76 1.23
CA GLY A 30 -1.99 -5.11 -0.16
C GLY A 30 -1.91 -6.62 -0.34
N PHE A 31 -2.73 -7.19 -1.22
CA PHE A 31 -2.78 -8.63 -1.48
C PHE A 31 -2.92 -8.88 -2.98
N GLY A 32 -2.18 -9.85 -3.50
CA GLY A 32 -2.23 -10.18 -4.92
C GLY A 32 -1.61 -11.53 -5.27
N LEU A 33 -1.98 -12.03 -6.45
CA LEU A 33 -1.38 -13.20 -7.07
C LEU A 33 -0.15 -12.79 -7.88
N VAL A 34 0.96 -13.50 -7.74
CA VAL A 34 2.13 -13.39 -8.62
C VAL A 34 1.95 -14.39 -9.77
N PRO A 35 1.71 -13.94 -11.01
CA PRO A 35 1.34 -14.85 -12.11
C PRO A 35 2.42 -15.90 -12.43
N VAL A 36 3.69 -15.49 -12.38
CA VAL A 36 4.83 -16.36 -12.76
C VAL A 36 4.97 -17.56 -11.81
N THR A 37 4.74 -17.34 -10.51
CA THR A 37 4.92 -18.39 -9.49
C THR A 37 3.60 -19.02 -9.06
N HIS A 38 2.47 -18.49 -9.50
CA HIS A 38 1.12 -18.81 -9.03
C HIS A 38 0.95 -18.74 -7.50
N LYS A 39 1.83 -17.98 -6.82
CA LYS A 39 1.75 -17.79 -5.36
C LYS A 39 1.09 -16.47 -5.03
N TYR A 40 0.27 -16.50 -3.99
CA TYR A 40 -0.27 -15.28 -3.40
C TYR A 40 0.74 -14.63 -2.48
N LYS A 41 0.78 -13.30 -2.49
CA LYS A 41 1.59 -12.50 -1.58
C LYS A 41 0.74 -11.45 -0.89
N VAL A 42 1.20 -11.05 0.29
CA VAL A 42 0.67 -9.96 1.09
C VAL A 42 1.83 -8.99 1.36
N ILE A 43 1.60 -7.70 1.16
CA ILE A 43 2.46 -6.62 1.66
C ILE A 43 1.73 -5.97 2.83
N ALA A 44 2.42 -5.85 3.97
CA ALA A 44 1.98 -5.07 5.11
C ALA A 44 2.97 -3.92 5.34
N ILE A 45 2.48 -2.69 5.39
CA ILE A 45 3.27 -1.51 5.76
C ILE A 45 2.76 -1.08 7.11
N VAL A 46 3.64 -1.11 8.11
CA VAL A 46 3.32 -0.92 9.52
C VAL A 46 4.00 0.33 10.03
N ASP A 47 3.25 1.20 10.71
CA ASP A 47 3.82 2.26 11.50
C ASP A 47 4.41 1.66 12.79
N CYS A 48 5.73 1.57 12.89
CA CYS A 48 6.43 1.07 14.08
C CYS A 48 6.92 2.24 14.94
N PRO A 49 6.81 2.18 16.28
CA PRO A 49 7.41 3.19 17.15
C PRO A 49 8.90 3.35 16.88
N GLU A 50 9.33 4.59 16.77
CA GLU A 50 10.74 4.97 16.62
C GLU A 50 11.16 5.81 17.82
N THR A 51 12.40 5.67 18.27
CA THR A 51 12.99 6.44 19.39
C THR A 51 13.26 7.91 19.04
N SER A 52 12.93 8.34 17.81
CA SER A 52 13.17 9.70 17.33
C SER A 52 12.18 10.70 17.91
N MET A 53 12.69 11.84 18.41
CA MET A 53 11.86 12.94 18.90
C MET A 53 11.09 13.68 17.80
N PHE A 54 11.51 13.57 16.54
CA PHE A 54 10.92 14.33 15.42
C PHE A 54 9.89 13.55 14.63
N ASN A 55 9.99 12.22 14.61
CA ASN A 55 9.03 11.36 13.95
C ASN A 55 8.81 10.12 14.82
N PRO A 56 7.72 10.05 15.60
CA PRO A 56 7.55 8.99 16.58
C PRO A 56 7.25 7.63 15.95
N LEU A 57 7.03 7.58 14.63
CA LEU A 57 6.69 6.38 13.88
C LEU A 57 7.54 6.27 12.61
N GLN A 58 8.13 5.09 12.42
CA GLN A 58 8.83 4.69 11.20
C GLN A 58 7.99 3.67 10.44
N GLN A 59 7.78 3.90 9.14
CA GLN A 59 7.06 2.95 8.29
C GLN A 59 7.96 1.80 7.86
N LYS A 60 7.54 0.57 8.17
CA LYS A 60 8.27 -0.66 7.84
C LYS A 60 7.44 -1.54 6.93
N GLY A 61 8.03 -1.98 5.82
CA GLY A 61 7.41 -2.90 4.86
C GLY A 61 7.71 -4.35 5.18
N PHE A 62 6.70 -5.22 5.10
CA PHE A 62 6.82 -6.66 5.30
C PHE A 62 6.08 -7.42 4.20
N VAL A 63 6.71 -8.42 3.61
CA VAL A 63 6.08 -9.29 2.61
C VAL A 63 5.91 -10.69 3.16
N TYR A 64 4.72 -11.26 2.95
CA TYR A 64 4.42 -12.65 3.26
C TYR A 64 3.96 -13.35 1.98
N THR A 65 4.60 -14.46 1.62
CA THR A 65 4.10 -15.35 0.57
C THR A 65 3.25 -16.42 1.21
N LEU A 66 2.07 -16.70 0.66
CA LEU A 66 1.22 -17.76 1.16
C LEU A 66 1.93 -19.12 1.08
N GLY A 67 2.06 -19.79 2.22
CA GLY A 67 2.81 -21.04 2.36
C GLY A 67 4.21 -20.87 2.95
N ASP A 68 4.71 -19.65 3.10
CA ASP A 68 5.96 -19.39 3.81
C ASP A 68 5.75 -19.42 5.34
N ALA A 69 6.84 -19.62 6.09
CA ALA A 69 6.80 -19.72 7.54
C ALA A 69 6.69 -18.34 8.25
N SER A 70 7.23 -17.28 7.65
CA SER A 70 7.37 -15.97 8.29
C SER A 70 7.27 -14.81 7.31
N TRP A 71 7.05 -13.62 7.87
CA TRP A 71 7.17 -12.36 7.14
C TRP A 71 8.63 -12.04 6.84
N ARG A 72 8.89 -11.48 5.66
CA ARG A 72 10.19 -10.94 5.27
C ARG A 72 10.16 -9.42 5.35
N PHE A 73 11.07 -8.84 6.10
CA PHE A 73 11.25 -7.40 6.13
C PHE A 73 11.75 -6.89 4.77
N LYS A 74 11.17 -5.78 4.31
CA LYS A 74 11.58 -5.05 3.12
C LYS A 74 11.99 -3.66 3.56
N ASP A 75 13.30 -3.49 3.66
CA ASP A 75 13.88 -2.19 3.98
C ASP A 75 13.69 -1.22 2.80
N ASN A 76 13.13 -0.05 3.10
CA ASN A 76 13.20 1.11 2.22
C ASN A 76 12.92 2.38 3.02
N GLU A 77 13.98 3.01 3.50
CA GLU A 77 13.93 4.20 4.33
C GLU A 77 13.40 5.45 3.60
N SER A 78 13.37 5.47 2.26
CA SER A 78 13.15 6.71 1.50
C SER A 78 11.81 6.83 0.76
N ILE A 79 11.10 5.72 0.51
CA ILE A 79 9.93 5.73 -0.40
C ILE A 79 8.60 5.44 0.33
N LEU A 80 8.66 4.98 1.59
CA LEU A 80 7.50 4.69 2.43
C LEU A 80 7.09 5.94 3.22
N SER A 81 6.38 6.87 2.58
CA SER A 81 5.69 7.96 3.28
C SER A 81 4.21 7.91 2.99
N ILE A 82 3.51 6.98 3.62
CA ILE A 82 2.06 6.85 3.55
C ILE A 82 1.44 7.80 4.58
N GLY A 83 0.67 8.78 4.12
CA GLY A 83 -0.14 9.61 5.02
C GLY A 83 -1.30 8.81 5.63
N LYS A 84 -1.70 9.14 6.86
CA LYS A 84 -2.87 8.53 7.54
C LYS A 84 -4.15 8.62 6.70
N SER A 85 -4.33 9.74 5.99
CA SER A 85 -5.45 9.98 5.06
C SER A 85 -5.14 9.66 3.59
N ALA A 86 -3.96 9.11 3.29
CA ALA A 86 -3.59 8.83 1.91
C ALA A 86 -4.44 7.68 1.38
N SER A 87 -5.12 7.90 0.25
CA SER A 87 -5.84 6.83 -0.40
C SER A 87 -4.92 5.78 -0.96
N LYS A 88 -5.42 4.54 -0.94
CA LYS A 88 -4.68 3.33 -1.23
C LYS A 88 -5.50 2.48 -2.18
N ALA A 89 -4.88 1.99 -3.25
CA ALA A 89 -5.55 1.17 -4.24
C ALA A 89 -4.62 0.04 -4.68
N PHE A 90 -5.15 -1.17 -4.76
CA PHE A 90 -4.43 -2.29 -5.34
C PHE A 90 -4.90 -2.51 -6.77
N VAL A 91 -4.03 -2.29 -7.75
CA VAL A 91 -4.34 -2.39 -9.18
C VAL A 91 -3.11 -2.81 -9.96
N ASN A 92 -3.34 -3.64 -10.99
CA ASN A 92 -2.28 -4.18 -11.86
C ASN A 92 -1.12 -4.84 -11.10
N GLY A 93 -1.45 -5.57 -10.04
CA GLY A 93 -0.46 -6.29 -9.22
C GLY A 93 0.41 -5.40 -8.34
N ALA A 94 0.06 -4.12 -8.17
CA ALA A 94 0.77 -3.20 -7.31
C ALA A 94 -0.17 -2.48 -6.33
N LEU A 95 0.32 -2.23 -5.12
CA LEU A 95 -0.32 -1.35 -4.15
C LEU A 95 0.13 0.08 -4.43
N HIS A 96 -0.80 1.00 -4.63
CA HIS A 96 -0.55 2.41 -4.94
C HIS A 96 -1.08 3.30 -3.82
N TRP A 97 -0.35 4.38 -3.50
CA TRP A 97 -0.79 5.41 -2.57
C TRP A 97 -0.21 6.78 -2.93
N VAL A 98 -0.82 7.84 -2.42
CA VAL A 98 -0.26 9.19 -2.52
C VAL A 98 0.66 9.42 -1.32
N SER A 99 1.90 9.84 -1.58
CA SER A 99 2.86 10.09 -0.52
C SER A 99 2.50 11.32 0.30
N ASN A 100 2.95 11.36 1.55
CA ASN A 100 2.72 12.50 2.43
C ASN A 100 3.76 13.64 2.27
N CYS A 101 4.64 13.58 1.26
CA CYS A 101 5.60 14.66 1.02
C CYS A 101 4.95 15.89 0.37
N ALA A 102 5.70 17.00 0.34
CA ALA A 102 5.23 18.27 -0.21
C ALA A 102 4.79 18.18 -1.70
N SER A 103 5.45 17.33 -2.48
CA SER A 103 5.19 17.14 -3.91
C SER A 103 4.10 16.11 -4.24
N LYS A 104 3.49 15.46 -3.24
CA LYS A 104 2.38 14.47 -3.40
C LYS A 104 2.61 13.49 -4.56
N LEU A 105 3.63 12.65 -4.44
CA LEU A 105 3.95 11.64 -5.44
C LEU A 105 2.99 10.45 -5.34
N ILE A 106 2.63 9.85 -6.48
CA ILE A 106 1.99 8.54 -6.49
C ILE A 106 3.10 7.50 -6.37
N VAL A 107 3.08 6.73 -5.30
CA VAL A 107 4.03 5.66 -5.03
C VAL A 107 3.32 4.33 -5.22
N SER A 108 4.06 3.35 -5.71
CA SER A 108 3.61 1.99 -5.91
C SER A 108 4.56 0.99 -5.28
N PHE A 109 4.02 -0.16 -4.87
CA PHE A 109 4.76 -1.36 -4.52
C PHE A 109 4.28 -2.50 -5.41
N ASN A 110 5.13 -2.98 -6.31
CA ASN A 110 4.81 -4.10 -7.19
C ASN A 110 4.98 -5.41 -6.42
N ILE A 111 3.92 -6.22 -6.35
CA ILE A 111 3.92 -7.43 -5.53
C ILE A 111 4.74 -8.57 -6.13
N ALA A 112 4.88 -8.60 -7.47
CA ALA A 112 5.64 -9.62 -8.17
C ALA A 112 7.15 -9.40 -8.00
N SER A 113 7.63 -8.18 -8.29
CA SER A 113 9.04 -7.81 -8.16
C SER A 113 9.45 -7.43 -6.73
N GLU A 114 8.49 -7.13 -5.85
CA GLU A 114 8.72 -6.62 -4.50
C GLU A 114 9.57 -5.34 -4.47
N LEU A 115 9.35 -4.47 -5.45
CA LEU A 115 10.03 -3.20 -5.60
C LEU A 115 9.06 -2.04 -5.41
N PHE A 116 9.57 -1.01 -4.76
CA PHE A 116 8.93 0.30 -4.69
C PHE A 116 9.23 1.09 -5.96
N GLY A 117 8.27 1.91 -6.39
CA GLY A 117 8.45 2.80 -7.52
C GLY A 117 7.57 4.04 -7.41
N VAL A 118 7.98 5.11 -8.07
CA VAL A 118 7.15 6.30 -8.25
C VAL A 118 6.43 6.16 -9.58
N VAL A 119 5.11 6.30 -9.56
CA VAL A 119 4.31 6.31 -10.79
C VAL A 119 4.47 7.70 -11.41
N PRO A 120 4.94 7.80 -12.67
CA PRO A 120 5.04 9.08 -13.34
C PRO A 120 3.64 9.68 -13.42
N HIS A 121 3.52 10.91 -12.94
CA HIS A 121 2.28 11.63 -13.00
C HIS A 121 2.06 12.15 -14.44
N PRO A 122 0.86 12.05 -15.03
CA PRO A 122 0.56 12.75 -16.27
C PRO A 122 0.49 14.26 -15.99
N GLN A 123 1.64 14.96 -16.04
CA GLN A 123 1.82 16.42 -16.02
C GLN A 123 0.79 17.29 -15.28
N LEU A 124 0.25 16.85 -14.15
CA LEU A 124 -0.72 17.60 -13.36
C LEU A 124 -0.09 18.04 -12.03
N GLN A 125 -0.27 19.29 -11.66
CA GLN A 125 0.07 19.72 -10.32
C GLN A 125 -1.13 19.39 -9.44
N LEU A 126 -1.06 18.29 -8.69
CA LEU A 126 -2.04 18.01 -7.64
C LEU A 126 -1.90 19.12 -6.59
N GLY A 127 -2.80 20.10 -6.66
CA GLY A 127 -2.88 21.19 -5.67
C GLY A 127 -3.21 20.65 -4.26
N ARG A 128 -3.44 21.55 -3.30
CA ARG A 128 -3.95 21.14 -1.98
C ARG A 128 -5.34 20.51 -2.12
N GLY A 129 -5.51 19.30 -1.61
CA GLY A 129 -6.80 18.61 -1.55
C GLY A 129 -6.72 17.22 -0.92
N SER A 130 -7.87 16.68 -0.52
CA SER A 130 -8.04 15.27 -0.15
C SER A 130 -8.30 14.43 -1.39
N PHE A 131 -7.51 13.38 -1.59
CA PHE A 131 -7.61 12.49 -2.75
C PHE A 131 -7.99 11.08 -2.31
N SER A 132 -9.03 10.54 -2.94
CA SER A 132 -9.37 9.12 -2.93
C SER A 132 -8.86 8.46 -4.21
N SER A 133 -8.41 7.22 -4.15
CA SER A 133 -7.98 6.40 -5.26
C SER A 133 -8.89 5.20 -5.29
N ARG A 134 -9.45 4.92 -6.46
CA ARG A 134 -10.38 3.81 -6.71
C ARG A 134 -9.96 3.09 -7.97
N VAL A 135 -10.42 1.86 -8.12
CA VAL A 135 -10.21 1.09 -9.35
C VAL A 135 -11.48 1.19 -10.18
N PHE A 136 -11.35 1.67 -11.42
CA PHE A 136 -12.41 1.61 -12.44
C PHE A 136 -11.83 0.91 -13.66
N GLU A 137 -12.51 -0.14 -14.15
CA GLU A 137 -12.10 -0.88 -15.35
C GLU A 137 -10.63 -1.35 -15.41
N ARG A 138 -10.08 -1.79 -14.26
CA ARG A 138 -8.67 -2.23 -14.10
C ARG A 138 -7.63 -1.10 -14.23
N GLN A 139 -8.06 0.16 -14.23
CA GLN A 139 -7.20 1.33 -14.19
C GLN A 139 -7.28 2.02 -12.82
N LEU A 140 -6.21 2.72 -12.45
CA LEU A 140 -6.15 3.52 -11.23
C LEU A 140 -6.85 4.86 -11.49
N SER A 141 -7.95 5.12 -10.79
CA SER A 141 -8.63 6.42 -10.82
C SER A 141 -8.34 7.18 -9.54
N ILE A 142 -7.97 8.46 -9.65
CA ILE A 142 -7.76 9.35 -8.50
C ILE A 142 -8.92 10.34 -8.48
N LEU A 143 -9.78 10.23 -7.47
CA LEU A 143 -10.89 11.13 -7.20
C LEU A 143 -10.43 12.24 -6.23
N ASN A 144 -10.50 13.49 -6.68
CA ASN A 144 -10.42 14.62 -5.76
C ASN A 144 -11.75 14.73 -5.02
N THR A 145 -11.74 14.63 -3.68
CA THR A 145 -12.95 14.73 -2.85
C THR A 145 -13.16 16.13 -2.27
N SER A 146 -12.38 17.11 -2.73
CA SER A 146 -12.44 18.51 -2.28
C SER A 146 -13.09 19.34 -3.38
N PHE A 147 -14.43 19.39 -3.36
CA PHE A 147 -15.34 20.17 -4.23
C PHE A 147 -15.46 19.73 -5.71
N ASP A 148 -16.61 20.12 -6.29
CA ASP A 148 -17.38 19.46 -7.35
C ASP A 148 -16.61 18.74 -8.48
N ALA A 149 -16.99 17.47 -8.62
CA ALA A 149 -16.95 16.62 -9.81
C ALA A 149 -15.91 16.98 -10.90
N ARG A 150 -14.71 16.41 -10.80
CA ARG A 150 -13.98 15.97 -12.00
C ARG A 150 -13.48 14.54 -11.81
N ILE A 151 -14.07 13.64 -12.58
CA ILE A 151 -13.66 12.25 -12.76
C ILE A 151 -12.82 12.24 -14.04
N GLU A 152 -11.53 11.91 -13.95
CA GLU A 152 -10.70 11.71 -15.15
C GLU A 152 -9.94 10.39 -15.06
N ILE A 153 -9.99 9.64 -16.15
CA ILE A 153 -9.43 8.29 -16.31
C ILE A 153 -8.09 8.44 -17.04
N GLY A 154 -6.99 8.02 -16.41
CA GLY A 154 -5.68 7.94 -17.05
C GLY A 154 -5.42 6.54 -17.60
N SER A 155 -5.21 6.44 -18.92
CA SER A 155 -4.89 5.22 -19.67
C SER A 155 -3.50 4.67 -19.38
#